data_AF-A0A1B6MG24-F1
#
_entry.id   AF-A0A1B6MG24-F1
#
_cell.length_a   1.000
_cell.length_b   1.000
_cell.length_c   1.000
_cell.angle_alpha   90.00
_cell.angle_beta   90.00
_cell.angle_gamma   90.00
#
_symmetry.space_group_name_H-M   'P 1'
#
loop_
_entity.id
_entity.type
_entity.pdbx_description
1 polymer ?
#
loop_
_entity_poly.entity_id
_entity_poly.type
_entity_poly.pdbx_seq_one_letter_code
_entity_poly.pdbx_strand_id
1 'polypeptide(L)'
;RGTLSMKDVITDLNAESETLPLTPPREDWLGHKGMVHAAVYIRDKLITESILSQALATSLKKAGESFSLVLVGHSLGAGTAAILAILLRQSHPDLQCFAYSPPGGLLSMPAVQYTKSFITSVVLGKDVVPRIGLHQMESLRADLINAIKRSK
;
A
#
# COMPACT_ATOMS: atom_id res chain seq x y z
N ARG A 1 9.09 -2.79 0.64
CA ARG A 1 9.77 -3.37 1.83
C ARG A 1 9.08 -2.80 3.06
N GLY A 2 8.82 -3.59 4.12
CA GLY A 2 8.17 -3.10 5.35
C GLY A 2 9.07 -2.18 6.18
N THR A 3 8.49 -1.56 7.21
CA THR A 3 9.07 -0.54 8.07
C THR A 3 10.40 -0.99 8.69
N LEU A 4 11.50 -0.25 8.44
CA LEU A 4 12.82 -0.54 9.01
C LEU A 4 13.31 0.59 9.93
N SER A 5 12.59 1.71 10.05
CA SER A 5 12.99 2.85 10.87
C SER A 5 11.83 3.40 11.73
N MET A 6 12.11 3.82 12.96
CA MET A 6 11.13 4.53 13.83
C MET A 6 10.64 5.85 13.22
N LYS A 7 11.39 6.46 12.28
CA LYS A 7 10.93 7.66 11.56
C LYS A 7 9.82 7.35 10.56
N ASP A 8 9.86 6.17 9.96
CA ASP A 8 8.83 5.69 9.03
C ASP A 8 7.53 5.49 9.81
N VAL A 9 7.63 4.82 10.98
CA VAL A 9 6.53 4.68 11.95
C VAL A 9 5.91 6.05 12.30
N ILE A 10 6.70 7.07 12.64
CA ILE A 10 6.15 8.39 13.01
C ILE A 10 5.42 9.08 11.84
N THR A 11 5.85 8.84 10.60
CA THR A 11 5.26 9.43 9.39
C THR A 11 3.99 8.66 8.96
N ASP A 12 3.98 7.34 9.17
CA ASP A 12 2.86 6.45 8.88
C ASP A 12 1.75 6.46 9.92
N LEU A 13 1.99 7.08 11.07
CA LEU A 13 0.99 7.16 12.12
C LEU A 13 0.19 8.47 12.11
N ASN A 14 0.42 9.38 11.15
CA ASN A 14 -0.48 10.51 10.87
C ASN A 14 -1.76 9.99 10.19
N ALA A 15 -2.89 9.90 10.90
CA ALA A 15 -4.18 9.38 10.45
C ALA A 15 -4.95 10.30 9.49
N GLU A 16 -4.23 11.05 8.66
CA GLU A 16 -4.82 11.84 7.59
C GLU A 16 -5.16 10.92 6.40
N SER A 17 -6.35 11.09 5.85
CA SER A 17 -6.74 10.44 4.60
C SER A 17 -6.49 11.36 3.42
N GLU A 18 -6.17 10.80 2.27
CA GLU A 18 -5.97 11.52 1.01
C GLU A 18 -6.68 10.81 -0.14
N THR A 19 -7.22 11.59 -1.08
CA THR A 19 -7.86 11.06 -2.27
C THR A 19 -6.85 10.33 -3.16
N LEU A 20 -7.23 9.14 -3.65
CA LEU A 20 -6.39 8.38 -4.56
C LEU A 20 -6.26 9.12 -5.90
N PRO A 21 -5.04 9.39 -6.39
CA PRO A 21 -4.81 10.17 -7.61
C PRO A 21 -5.05 9.32 -8.86
N LEU A 22 -6.33 9.06 -9.12
CA LEU A 22 -6.83 8.29 -10.25
C LEU A 22 -7.26 9.21 -11.40
N THR A 23 -7.25 8.65 -12.61
CA THR A 23 -7.78 9.30 -13.81
C THR A 23 -8.85 8.40 -14.43
N PRO A 24 -10.12 8.83 -14.50
CA PRO A 24 -10.68 10.05 -13.93
C PRO A 24 -10.68 10.05 -12.38
N PRO A 25 -10.69 11.23 -11.75
CA PRO A 25 -10.71 11.35 -10.28
C PRO A 25 -11.95 10.71 -9.65
N ARG A 26 -11.78 10.16 -8.45
CA ARG A 26 -12.86 9.63 -7.59
C ARG A 26 -12.70 10.19 -6.19
N GLU A 27 -13.46 11.22 -5.85
CA GLU A 27 -13.30 11.97 -4.59
C GLU A 27 -13.60 11.13 -3.34
N ASP A 28 -14.48 10.13 -3.47
CA ASP A 28 -14.89 9.20 -2.40
C ASP A 28 -13.88 8.05 -2.19
N TRP A 29 -12.82 7.99 -2.98
CA TRP A 29 -11.77 6.99 -2.88
C TRP A 29 -10.60 7.56 -2.09
N LEU A 30 -10.56 7.22 -0.81
CA LEU A 30 -9.57 7.73 0.13
C LEU A 30 -8.63 6.61 0.56
N GLY A 31 -7.37 6.96 0.77
CA GLY A 31 -6.34 6.11 1.34
C GLY A 31 -5.61 6.80 2.50
N HIS A 32 -4.89 6.04 3.32
CA HIS A 32 -3.98 6.62 4.32
C HIS A 32 -2.89 7.45 3.65
N LYS A 33 -2.80 8.75 3.94
CA LYS A 33 -1.95 9.73 3.24
C LYS A 33 -0.51 9.27 3.06
N GLY A 34 0.14 8.81 4.13
CA GLY A 34 1.54 8.31 4.05
C GLY A 34 1.70 7.14 3.07
N MET A 35 0.72 6.23 3.02
CA MET A 35 0.76 5.08 2.13
C MET A 35 0.36 5.43 0.70
N VAL A 36 -0.50 6.44 0.51
CA VAL A 36 -0.81 7.03 -0.80
C VAL A 36 0.44 7.66 -1.40
N HIS A 37 1.15 8.50 -0.64
CA HIS A 37 2.39 9.13 -1.09
C HIS A 37 3.46 8.11 -1.45
N ALA A 38 3.65 7.08 -0.62
CA ALA A 38 4.58 6.01 -0.92
C ALA A 38 4.20 5.24 -2.20
N ALA A 39 2.92 4.94 -2.41
CA ALA A 39 2.44 4.25 -3.61
C ALA A 39 2.62 5.10 -4.87
N VAL A 40 2.33 6.41 -4.79
CA VAL A 40 2.54 7.37 -5.89
C VAL A 40 4.01 7.45 -6.26
N TYR A 41 4.90 7.60 -5.28
CA TYR A 41 6.34 7.63 -5.52
C TYR A 41 6.83 6.37 -6.25
N ILE A 42 6.37 5.19 -5.82
CA ILE A 42 6.73 3.93 -6.47
C ILE A 42 6.18 3.86 -7.89
N ARG A 43 4.91 4.21 -8.10
CA ARG A 43 4.28 4.25 -9.43
C ARG A 43 5.07 5.14 -10.38
N ASP A 44 5.38 6.36 -9.95
CA ASP A 44 6.05 7.35 -10.79
C ASP A 44 7.45 6.89 -11.17
N LYS A 45 8.16 6.24 -10.23
CA LYS A 45 9.45 5.61 -10.50
C LYS A 45 9.33 4.46 -11.51
N LEU A 46 8.36 3.56 -11.34
CA LEU A 46 8.12 2.45 -12.25
C LEU A 46 7.81 2.91 -13.68
N ILE A 47 7.05 4.01 -13.82
CA ILE A 47 6.71 4.60 -15.12
C ILE A 47 7.90 5.33 -15.73
N THR A 48 8.51 6.26 -14.98
CA THR A 48 9.60 7.12 -15.47
C THR A 48 10.81 6.30 -15.90
N GLU A 49 11.17 5.29 -15.11
CA GLU A 49 12.30 4.40 -15.42
C GLU A 49 11.90 3.23 -16.35
N SER A 50 10.63 3.15 -16.74
CA SER A 50 10.08 2.09 -17.61
C SER A 50 10.38 0.66 -17.12
N ILE A 51 10.47 0.48 -15.80
CA ILE A 51 10.90 -0.79 -15.17
C ILE A 51 9.97 -1.94 -15.57
N LEU A 52 8.65 -1.71 -15.50
CA LEU A 52 7.65 -2.74 -15.82
C LEU A 52 7.69 -3.12 -17.29
N SER A 53 7.73 -2.13 -18.19
CA SER A 53 7.79 -2.36 -19.63
C SER A 53 9.05 -3.14 -20.03
N GLN A 54 10.20 -2.80 -19.45
CA GLN A 54 11.46 -3.51 -19.70
C GLN A 54 11.42 -4.96 -19.18
N ALA A 55 10.85 -5.18 -17.99
CA ALA A 55 10.71 -6.51 -17.42
C ALA A 55 9.77 -7.40 -18.25
N LEU A 56 8.62 -6.87 -18.66
CA LEU A 56 7.64 -7.58 -19.51
C LEU A 56 8.21 -7.88 -20.91
N ALA A 57 8.90 -6.93 -21.53
CA ALA A 57 9.57 -7.16 -22.81
C ALA A 57 10.66 -8.24 -22.71
N THR A 58 11.41 -8.24 -21.60
CA THR A 58 12.43 -9.27 -21.33
C THR A 58 11.80 -10.65 -21.15
N SER A 59 10.67 -10.72 -20.43
CA SER A 59 9.89 -11.95 -20.28
C SER A 59 9.48 -12.50 -21.64
N LEU A 60 8.82 -11.69 -22.46
CA LEU A 60 8.33 -12.11 -23.76
C LEU A 60 9.47 -12.63 -24.65
N LYS A 61 10.62 -11.96 -24.62
CA LYS A 61 11.80 -12.38 -25.39
C LYS A 61 12.41 -13.70 -24.92
N LYS A 62 12.40 -13.98 -23.60
CA LYS A 62 13.06 -15.16 -23.02
C LYS A 62 12.14 -16.38 -22.91
N ALA A 63 10.89 -16.17 -22.52
CA ALA A 63 9.93 -17.22 -22.24
C ALA A 63 8.93 -17.44 -23.39
N GLY A 64 8.86 -16.53 -24.37
CA GLY A 64 7.88 -16.59 -25.46
C GLY A 64 6.46 -16.17 -25.04
N GLU A 65 6.27 -15.76 -23.78
CA GLU A 65 4.99 -15.32 -23.23
C GLU A 65 5.14 -14.09 -22.30
N SER A 66 4.03 -13.37 -22.13
CA SER A 66 3.93 -12.24 -21.21
C SER A 66 3.37 -12.70 -19.88
N PHE A 67 4.03 -12.37 -18.76
CA PHE A 67 3.52 -12.65 -17.42
C PHE A 67 2.60 -11.53 -16.91
N SER A 68 1.70 -11.90 -16.00
CA SER A 68 0.91 -10.95 -15.20
C SER A 68 1.73 -10.32 -14.08
N LEU A 69 1.36 -9.11 -13.66
CA LEU A 69 1.99 -8.41 -12.54
C LEU A 69 1.39 -8.85 -11.19
N VAL A 70 2.24 -9.28 -10.26
CA VAL A 70 1.85 -9.56 -8.87
C VAL A 70 2.55 -8.61 -7.92
N LEU A 71 1.77 -7.90 -7.10
CA LEU A 71 2.28 -7.04 -6.04
C LEU A 71 2.20 -7.77 -4.70
N VAL A 72 3.24 -7.64 -3.90
CA VAL A 72 3.29 -8.23 -2.56
C VAL A 72 3.81 -7.22 -1.55
N GLY A 73 3.25 -7.25 -0.35
CA GLY A 73 3.70 -6.40 0.73
C GLY A 73 3.37 -6.99 2.10
N HIS A 74 4.11 -6.56 3.11
CA HIS A 74 3.91 -6.96 4.50
C HIS A 74 3.72 -5.72 5.39
N SER A 75 2.78 -5.79 6.34
CA SER A 75 2.48 -4.72 7.30
C SER A 75 2.19 -3.40 6.58
N LEU A 76 2.87 -2.31 6.93
CA LEU A 76 2.80 -1.04 6.19
C LEU A 76 2.94 -1.23 4.68
N GLY A 77 3.95 -2.00 4.27
CA GLY A 77 4.22 -2.26 2.86
C GLY A 77 3.09 -3.03 2.17
N ALA A 78 2.27 -3.77 2.92
CA ALA A 78 1.05 -4.39 2.39
C ALA A 78 -0.02 -3.34 2.09
N GLY A 79 -0.15 -2.31 2.93
CA GLY A 79 -1.04 -1.18 2.66
C GLY A 79 -0.58 -0.35 1.46
N THR A 80 0.72 -0.04 1.37
CA THR A 80 1.29 0.61 0.18
C THR A 80 1.10 -0.23 -1.09
N ALA A 81 1.33 -1.55 -1.02
CA ALA A 81 1.12 -2.45 -2.15
C ALA A 81 -0.35 -2.48 -2.59
N ALA A 82 -1.28 -2.45 -1.64
CA ALA A 82 -2.71 -2.43 -1.94
C ALA A 82 -3.14 -1.13 -2.66
N ILE A 83 -2.65 0.03 -2.22
CA ILE A 83 -2.92 1.30 -2.92
C ILE A 83 -2.25 1.31 -4.28
N LEU A 84 -1.00 0.87 -4.39
CA LEU A 84 -0.28 0.76 -5.66
C LEU A 84 -1.02 -0.15 -6.65
N ALA A 85 -1.61 -1.25 -6.17
CA ALA A 85 -2.43 -2.13 -6.98
C ALA A 85 -3.63 -1.40 -7.59
N ILE A 86 -4.32 -0.55 -6.82
CA ILE A 86 -5.42 0.29 -7.33
C ILE A 86 -4.91 1.22 -8.45
N LEU A 87 -3.78 1.90 -8.21
CA LEU A 87 -3.22 2.87 -9.16
C LEU A 87 -2.77 2.22 -10.48
N LEU A 88 -2.28 0.97 -10.44
CA LEU A 88 -1.80 0.24 -11.61
C LEU A 88 -2.88 -0.61 -12.28
N ARG A 89 -4.04 -0.80 -11.65
CA ARG A 89 -5.10 -1.70 -12.15
C ARG A 89 -5.62 -1.33 -13.54
N GLN A 90 -5.67 -0.04 -13.86
CA GLN A 90 -6.15 0.43 -15.17
C GLN A 90 -5.20 0.04 -16.31
N SER A 91 -3.88 0.09 -16.08
CA SER A 91 -2.87 -0.29 -17.07
C SER A 91 -2.55 -1.79 -17.06
N HIS A 92 -2.83 -2.48 -15.94
CA HIS A 92 -2.60 -3.91 -15.77
C HIS A 92 -3.89 -4.60 -15.26
N PRO A 93 -4.86 -4.90 -16.15
CA PRO A 93 -6.16 -5.46 -15.77
C PRO A 93 -6.12 -6.87 -15.17
N ASP A 94 -4.99 -7.58 -15.27
CA ASP A 94 -4.80 -8.92 -14.68
C ASP A 94 -3.96 -8.89 -13.40
N LEU A 95 -3.58 -7.69 -12.91
CA LEU A 95 -2.76 -7.50 -11.72
C LEU A 95 -3.40 -8.14 -10.48
N GLN A 96 -2.62 -8.87 -9.70
CA GLN A 96 -3.01 -9.39 -8.38
C GLN A 96 -2.15 -8.77 -7.27
N CYS A 97 -2.71 -8.64 -6.08
CA CYS A 97 -2.00 -8.16 -4.91
C CYS A 97 -2.19 -9.09 -3.71
N PHE A 98 -1.10 -9.50 -3.07
CA PHE A 98 -1.12 -10.23 -1.79
C PHE A 98 -0.59 -9.34 -0.67
N ALA A 99 -1.50 -8.89 0.17
CA ALA A 99 -1.25 -8.00 1.27
C ALA A 99 -1.16 -8.81 2.58
N TYR A 100 0.05 -9.00 3.11
CA TYR A 100 0.26 -9.75 4.35
C TYR A 100 0.19 -8.80 5.55
N SER A 101 -0.72 -9.08 6.48
CA SER A 101 -0.92 -8.28 7.69
C SER A 101 -1.14 -6.78 7.42
N PRO A 102 -1.98 -6.37 6.44
CA PRO A 102 -2.15 -4.96 6.13
C PRO A 102 -2.81 -4.21 7.29
N PRO A 103 -2.46 -2.93 7.52
CA PRO A 103 -3.13 -2.11 8.52
C PRO A 103 -4.61 -1.94 8.21
N GLY A 104 -5.44 -1.96 9.25
CA GLY A 104 -6.88 -1.72 9.15
C GLY A 104 -7.20 -0.25 8.82
N GLY A 105 -8.37 0.00 8.24
CA GLY A 105 -8.82 1.39 7.96
C GLY A 105 -8.01 2.13 6.88
N LEU A 106 -7.25 1.40 6.06
CA LEU A 106 -6.40 1.96 5.01
C LEU A 106 -7.18 2.70 3.92
N LEU A 107 -8.34 2.18 3.52
CA LEU A 107 -9.09 2.58 2.34
C LEU A 107 -10.53 2.93 2.71
N SER A 108 -11.13 3.88 1.99
CA SER A 108 -12.58 4.13 2.06
C SER A 108 -13.37 2.90 1.57
N MET A 109 -14.60 2.75 2.07
CA MET A 109 -15.46 1.61 1.72
C MET A 109 -15.63 1.41 0.20
N PRO A 110 -15.87 2.45 -0.63
CA PRO A 110 -15.94 2.28 -2.09
C PRO A 110 -14.65 1.70 -2.69
N ALA A 111 -13.49 2.16 -2.25
CA ALA A 111 -12.21 1.63 -2.70
C ALA A 111 -12.00 0.17 -2.24
N VAL A 112 -12.43 -0.19 -1.02
CA VAL A 112 -12.39 -1.58 -0.54
C VAL A 112 -13.28 -2.49 -1.40
N GLN A 113 -14.47 -2.05 -1.79
CA GLN A 113 -15.35 -2.87 -2.64
C GLN A 113 -14.70 -3.15 -4.01
N TYR A 114 -14.03 -2.15 -4.58
CA TYR A 114 -13.33 -2.30 -5.85
C TYR A 114 -12.18 -3.32 -5.77
N THR A 115 -11.44 -3.34 -4.67
CA THR A 115 -10.24 -4.18 -4.54
C THR A 115 -10.52 -5.67 -4.30
N LYS A 116 -11.76 -6.04 -3.96
CA LYS A 116 -12.14 -7.43 -3.65
C LYS A 116 -11.80 -8.45 -4.74
N SER A 117 -11.76 -8.05 -6.01
CA SER A 117 -11.51 -8.95 -7.13
C SER A 117 -10.03 -9.19 -7.43
N PHE A 118 -9.11 -8.42 -6.83
CA PHE A 118 -7.68 -8.48 -7.17
C PHE A 118 -6.72 -8.27 -6.00
N ILE A 119 -7.21 -8.02 -4.79
CA ILE A 119 -6.38 -7.90 -3.58
C ILE A 119 -6.80 -8.95 -2.57
N THR A 120 -5.87 -9.82 -2.20
CA THR A 120 -6.02 -10.80 -1.15
C THR A 120 -5.24 -10.36 0.08
N SER A 121 -5.95 -10.17 1.21
CA SER A 121 -5.32 -9.89 2.49
C SER A 121 -5.10 -11.19 3.27
N VAL A 122 -3.87 -11.41 3.73
CA VAL A 122 -3.48 -12.59 4.52
C VAL A 122 -3.19 -12.14 5.95
N VAL A 123 -3.98 -12.62 6.91
CA VAL A 123 -3.86 -12.26 8.33
C VAL A 123 -3.65 -13.52 9.16
N LEU A 124 -2.62 -13.54 10.00
CA LEU A 124 -2.27 -14.71 10.81
C LEU A 124 -2.73 -14.57 12.27
N GLY A 125 -3.65 -15.43 12.70
CA GLY A 125 -4.01 -15.62 14.11
C GLY A 125 -4.38 -14.31 14.84
N LYS A 126 -3.65 -14.02 15.92
CA LYS A 126 -3.84 -12.83 16.76
C LYS A 126 -2.98 -11.64 16.33
N ASP A 127 -2.73 -11.47 15.04
CA ASP A 127 -2.03 -10.31 14.48
C ASP A 127 -2.79 -8.99 14.69
N VAL A 128 -2.23 -8.09 15.49
CA VAL A 128 -2.86 -6.83 15.88
C VAL A 128 -2.96 -5.83 14.73
N VAL A 129 -2.07 -5.88 13.73
CA VAL A 129 -1.92 -4.84 12.70
C VAL A 129 -3.22 -4.58 11.90
N PRO A 130 -3.95 -5.61 11.42
CA PRO A 130 -5.23 -5.40 10.73
C PRO A 130 -6.38 -4.92 11.63
N ARG A 131 -6.19 -4.98 12.95
CA ARG A 131 -7.19 -4.62 13.97
C ARG A 131 -6.94 -3.26 14.61
N ILE A 132 -5.81 -2.63 14.34
CA ILE A 132 -5.55 -1.26 14.76
C ILE A 132 -6.24 -0.35 13.73
N GLY A 133 -7.28 0.35 14.17
CA GLY A 133 -7.88 1.43 13.40
C GLY A 133 -7.03 2.69 13.46
N LEU A 134 -7.28 3.64 12.55
CA LEU A 134 -6.55 4.90 12.42
C LEU A 134 -6.33 5.64 13.76
N HIS A 135 -7.34 5.65 14.62
CA HIS A 135 -7.27 6.30 15.93
C HIS A 135 -6.30 5.61 16.91
N GLN A 136 -6.24 4.27 16.87
CA GLN A 136 -5.31 3.51 17.72
C GLN A 136 -3.87 3.58 17.19
N MET A 137 -3.68 3.76 15.87
CA MET A 137 -2.37 4.09 15.30
C MET A 137 -1.87 5.44 15.85
N GLU A 138 -2.70 6.49 15.85
CA GLU A 138 -2.33 7.79 16.44
C GLU A 138 -2.04 7.70 17.95
N SER A 139 -2.83 6.93 18.71
CA SER A 139 -2.53 6.72 20.14
C SER A 139 -1.19 6.00 20.33
N LEU A 140 -0.93 4.94 19.55
CA LEU A 140 0.34 4.21 19.59
C LEU A 140 1.53 5.11 19.22
N ARG A 141 1.33 6.05 18.29
CA ARG A 141 2.32 7.07 17.95
C ARG A 141 2.63 7.98 19.11
N ALA A 142 1.59 8.51 19.75
CA ALA A 142 1.72 9.42 20.88
C ALA A 142 2.47 8.72 22.01
N ASP A 143 2.15 7.44 22.27
CA ASP A 143 2.80 6.62 23.27
C ASP A 143 4.27 6.34 22.92
N LEU A 144 4.58 6.01 21.67
CA LEU A 144 5.96 5.81 21.20
C LEU A 144 6.79 7.09 21.30
N ILE A 145 6.25 8.24 20.88
CA ILE A 145 6.92 9.55 21.00
C ILE A 145 7.15 9.89 22.48
N ASN A 146 6.16 9.64 23.34
CA ASN A 146 6.27 9.89 24.78
C ASN A 146 7.29 8.97 25.44
N ALA A 147 7.37 7.69 25.04
CA ALA A 147 8.37 6.75 25.54
C ALA A 147 9.79 7.18 25.15
N ILE A 148 10.01 7.61 23.90
CA ILE A 148 11.30 8.13 23.44
C ILE A 148 11.69 9.41 24.20
N LYS A 149 10.74 10.30 24.46
CA LYS A 149 10.98 11.52 25.27
C LYS A 149 11.35 11.20 26.72
N ARG A 150 10.83 10.10 27.28
CA ARG A 150 11.08 9.64 28.66
C ARG A 150 12.33 8.76 28.80
N SER A 151 12.93 8.32 27.69
CA SER A 151 14.17 7.53 27.69
C SER A 151 15.44 8.40 27.61
N LYS A 152 15.34 9.69 27.91
CA LYS A 152 16.47 10.60 28.10
C LYS A 152 16.67 10.86 29.58
#